data_AF-A0A354DDR6-F1
#
_entry.id   AF-A0A354DDR6-F1
#
_cell.length_a   1.000
_cell.length_b   1.000
_cell.length_c   1.000
_cell.angle_alpha   90.00
_cell.angle_beta   90.00
_cell.angle_gamma   90.00
#
_symmetry.space_group_name_H-M   'P 1'
#
loop_
_entity.id
_entity.type
_entity.pdbx_description
1 polymer ?
#
loop_
_entity_poly.entity_id
_entity_poly.type
_entity_poly.pdbx_seq_one_letter_code
_entity_poly.pdbx_strand_id
1 'polypeptide(L)'
;MCEETKYRYGHRKIKKLLQRKYQIELNRNTVQRVMQKYHLQCRVKPKRKWKSQGESVIVAPNLLQRNFTADKPNQKWVTDITYLQYGPSTLYLSTIMDLYNNQIVSYKLYTHQQIPLVVDTLMEALGSRGNTKGVIIHSD
;
A
#
# COMPACT_ATOMS: atom_id res chain seq x y z
N MET A 1 -25.51 -24.56 7.63
CA MET A 1 -24.17 -24.03 7.95
C MET A 1 -23.68 -22.94 7.01
N CYS A 2 -23.47 -23.20 5.71
CA CYS A 2 -22.99 -22.15 4.80
C CYS A 2 -23.97 -20.98 4.71
N GLU A 3 -25.27 -21.28 4.60
CA GLU A 3 -26.36 -20.29 4.64
C GLU A 3 -26.47 -19.53 5.97
N GLU A 4 -26.39 -20.23 7.11
CA GLU A 4 -26.32 -19.61 8.45
C GLU A 4 -25.21 -18.56 8.54
N THR A 5 -24.04 -18.85 7.94
CA THR A 5 -22.90 -17.92 7.91
C THR A 5 -23.01 -16.86 6.81
N LYS A 6 -24.12 -16.81 6.06
CA LYS A 6 -24.31 -15.99 4.87
C LYS A 6 -23.16 -16.14 3.86
N TYR A 7 -22.66 -17.37 3.73
CA TYR A 7 -21.52 -17.73 2.88
C TYR A 7 -20.22 -16.98 3.17
N ARG A 8 -19.99 -16.48 4.40
CA ARG A 8 -18.75 -15.75 4.76
C ARG A 8 -17.59 -16.67 5.11
N TYR A 9 -17.85 -17.95 5.32
CA TYR A 9 -16.87 -18.91 5.80
C TYR A 9 -16.42 -19.84 4.68
N GLY A 10 -15.11 -19.83 4.41
CA GLY A 10 -14.49 -20.80 3.52
C GLY A 10 -14.36 -22.19 4.15
N HIS A 11 -13.95 -23.18 3.36
CA HIS A 11 -13.85 -24.59 3.74
C HIS A 11 -13.04 -24.86 5.00
N ARG A 12 -12.02 -24.05 5.27
CA ARG A 12 -11.24 -24.12 6.53
C ARG A 12 -12.10 -23.86 7.76
N LYS A 13 -12.97 -22.85 7.72
CA LYS A 13 -13.88 -22.50 8.83
C LYS A 13 -15.05 -23.47 8.89
N ILE A 14 -15.59 -23.90 7.74
CA ILE A 14 -16.65 -24.92 7.69
C ILE A 14 -16.17 -26.25 8.27
N LYS A 15 -14.96 -26.72 7.94
CA LYS A 15 -14.35 -27.90 8.58
C LYS A 15 -14.35 -27.78 10.11
N LYS A 16 -13.86 -26.66 10.65
CA LYS A 16 -13.83 -26.44 12.10
C LYS A 16 -15.23 -26.45 12.72
N LEU A 17 -16.23 -25.91 12.03
CA LEU A 17 -17.61 -25.96 12.51
C LEU A 17 -18.21 -27.37 12.45
N LEU A 18 -17.89 -28.16 11.42
CA LEU A 18 -18.33 -29.56 11.30
C LEU A 18 -17.82 -30.39 12.47
N GLN A 19 -16.53 -30.24 12.80
CA GLN A 19 -15.93 -30.89 13.96
C GLN A 19 -16.56 -30.43 15.27
N ARG A 20 -16.77 -29.11 15.46
CA ARG A 20 -17.29 -28.57 16.73
C ARG A 20 -18.77 -28.84 16.98
N LYS A 21 -19.62 -28.74 15.95
CA LYS A 21 -21.08 -28.88 16.11
C LYS A 21 -21.57 -30.32 15.97
N TYR A 22 -20.87 -31.13 15.16
CA TYR A 22 -21.35 -32.46 14.77
C TYR A 22 -20.32 -33.56 15.01
N GLN A 23 -19.15 -33.24 15.57
CA GLN A 23 -18.03 -34.20 15.79
C GLN A 23 -17.59 -34.91 14.50
N ILE A 24 -17.85 -34.31 13.34
CA ILE A 24 -17.46 -34.85 12.03
C ILE A 24 -16.02 -34.44 11.73
N GLU A 25 -15.11 -35.40 11.73
CA GLU A 25 -13.73 -35.20 11.30
C GLU A 25 -13.56 -35.51 9.82
N LEU A 26 -13.21 -34.47 9.05
CA LEU A 26 -12.97 -34.60 7.61
C LEU A 26 -11.65 -33.94 7.20
N ASN A 27 -11.04 -34.46 6.13
CA ASN A 27 -9.96 -33.76 5.46
C ASN A 27 -10.49 -32.43 4.91
N ARG A 28 -9.67 -31.38 5.01
CA ARG A 28 -9.96 -30.06 4.43
C ARG A 28 -10.27 -30.16 2.93
N ASN A 29 -9.60 -31.06 2.20
CA ASN A 29 -9.81 -31.25 0.77
C ASN A 29 -11.20 -31.85 0.48
N THR A 30 -11.70 -32.74 1.34
CA THR A 30 -13.06 -33.30 1.24
C THR A 30 -14.11 -32.20 1.41
N VAL A 31 -13.97 -31.38 2.46
CA VAL A 31 -14.87 -30.24 2.70
C VAL A 31 -14.83 -29.27 1.51
N GLN A 32 -13.65 -29.01 0.94
CA GLN A 32 -13.51 -28.17 -0.25
C GLN A 32 -14.25 -28.75 -1.45
N ARG A 33 -14.05 -30.04 -1.76
CA ARG A 33 -14.71 -30.71 -2.89
C ARG A 33 -16.23 -30.70 -2.76
N VAL A 34 -16.75 -30.95 -1.56
CA VAL A 34 -18.20 -30.90 -1.29
C VAL A 34 -18.72 -29.48 -1.48
N MET A 35 -18.06 -28.48 -0.90
CA MET A 35 -18.46 -27.08 -1.09
C MET A 35 -18.39 -26.66 -2.56
N GLN A 36 -17.43 -27.18 -3.33
CA GLN A 36 -17.32 -26.91 -4.76
C GLN A 36 -18.46 -27.55 -5.55
N LYS A 37 -18.75 -28.83 -5.28
CA LYS A 37 -19.81 -29.61 -5.94
C LYS A 37 -21.19 -28.98 -5.78
N TYR A 38 -21.46 -28.39 -4.62
CA TYR A 38 -22.76 -27.79 -4.29
C TYR A 38 -22.78 -26.26 -4.39
N HIS A 39 -21.77 -25.65 -5.00
CA HIS A 39 -21.70 -24.18 -5.15
C HIS A 39 -21.81 -23.39 -3.83
N LEU A 40 -21.23 -23.93 -2.75
CA LEU A 40 -21.28 -23.36 -1.40
C LEU A 40 -20.05 -22.52 -1.05
N GLN A 41 -19.35 -21.99 -2.06
CA GLN A 41 -18.10 -21.27 -1.85
C GLN A 41 -18.32 -19.98 -1.04
N CYS A 42 -17.26 -19.57 -0.35
CA CYS A 42 -17.24 -18.33 0.39
C CYS A 42 -17.47 -17.13 -0.55
N ARG A 43 -18.52 -16.35 -0.29
CA ARG A 43 -18.79 -15.10 -1.00
C ARG A 43 -17.84 -14.03 -0.47
N VAL A 44 -16.83 -13.70 -1.26
CA VAL A 44 -15.93 -12.59 -0.96
C VAL A 44 -16.68 -11.29 -1.23
N LYS A 45 -16.67 -10.36 -0.26
CA LYS A 45 -17.21 -9.02 -0.51
C LYS A 45 -16.35 -8.37 -1.61
N PRO A 46 -16.91 -7.94 -2.75
CA PRO A 46 -16.13 -7.24 -3.75
C PRO A 46 -15.46 -6.03 -3.10
N LYS A 47 -14.16 -5.84 -3.38
CA LYS A 47 -13.42 -4.68 -2.87
C LYS A 47 -14.20 -3.44 -3.29
N ARG A 48 -14.53 -2.57 -2.34
CA ARG A 48 -15.29 -1.35 -2.63
C ARG A 48 -14.50 -0.58 -3.71
N LYS A 49 -15.12 -0.29 -4.85
CA LYS A 49 -14.49 0.54 -5.88
C LYS A 49 -14.14 1.88 -5.22
N TRP A 50 -12.87 2.25 -5.27
CA TRP A 50 -12.42 3.58 -4.84
C TRP A 50 -13.15 4.60 -5.70
N LYS A 51 -13.85 5.54 -5.07
CA LYS A 51 -14.37 6.73 -5.75
C LYS A 51 -13.35 7.83 -5.50
N SER A 52 -12.77 8.37 -6.57
CA SER A 52 -11.95 9.60 -6.49
C SER A 52 -12.74 10.68 -5.75
N GLN A 53 -12.10 11.39 -4.82
CA GLN A 53 -12.71 12.48 -4.04
C GLN A 53 -12.76 13.81 -4.80
N GLY A 54 -12.58 13.80 -6.12
CA GLY A 54 -12.50 14.99 -6.96
C GLY A 54 -11.11 15.19 -7.53
N GLU A 55 -10.99 16.00 -8.58
CA GLU A 55 -9.70 16.38 -9.17
C GLU A 55 -9.03 17.45 -8.29
N SER A 56 -7.70 17.35 -8.14
CA SER A 56 -6.88 18.41 -7.58
C SER A 56 -7.07 19.67 -8.42
N VAL A 57 -7.43 20.80 -7.79
CA VAL A 57 -7.65 22.09 -8.46
C VAL A 57 -6.39 22.59 -9.19
N ILE A 58 -5.22 22.07 -8.81
CA ILE A 58 -3.93 22.38 -9.43
C ILE A 58 -3.35 21.07 -10.00
N VAL A 59 -3.33 20.97 -11.33
CA VAL A 59 -2.64 19.89 -12.05
C VAL A 59 -1.27 20.42 -12.46
N ALA A 60 -0.21 20.00 -11.76
CA ALA A 60 1.14 20.29 -12.19
C ALA A 60 1.48 19.44 -13.44
N PRO A 61 2.23 19.98 -14.43
CA PRO A 61 2.65 19.20 -15.58
C PRO A 61 3.53 18.03 -15.13
N ASN A 62 3.20 16.83 -15.58
CA ASN A 62 4.02 15.65 -15.32
C ASN A 62 5.28 15.69 -16.20
N LEU A 63 6.35 16.28 -15.66
CA LEU A 63 7.65 16.37 -16.34
C LEU A 63 8.35 15.00 -16.47
N LEU A 64 8.02 14.04 -15.61
CA LEU A 64 8.57 12.69 -15.67
C LEU A 64 8.03 11.91 -16.87
N GLN A 65 6.77 12.13 -17.26
CA GLN A 65 6.07 11.39 -18.32
C GLN A 65 6.22 9.86 -18.18
N ARG A 66 6.18 9.36 -16.93
CA ARG A 66 6.42 7.94 -16.57
C ARG A 66 7.81 7.39 -16.95
N ASN A 67 8.78 8.24 -17.27
CA ASN A 67 10.16 7.86 -17.49
C ASN A 67 10.93 7.86 -16.16
N PHE A 68 10.83 6.76 -15.42
CA PHE A 68 11.47 6.56 -14.11
C PHE A 68 12.96 6.18 -14.18
N THR A 69 13.61 6.35 -15.32
CA THR A 69 15.05 6.10 -15.49
C THR A 69 15.83 7.42 -15.58
N ALA A 70 16.98 7.50 -14.92
CA ALA A 70 17.91 8.62 -15.02
C ALA A 70 19.28 8.13 -15.49
N ASP A 71 19.98 8.93 -16.30
CA ASP A 71 21.29 8.58 -16.85
C ASP A 71 22.44 8.97 -15.90
N LYS A 72 22.19 9.94 -15.00
CA LYS A 72 23.16 10.46 -14.04
C LYS A 72 22.51 10.71 -12.68
N PRO A 73 23.29 10.67 -11.58
CA PRO A 73 22.81 11.07 -10.25
C PRO A 73 22.18 12.46 -10.26
N ASN A 74 21.18 12.66 -9.41
CA ASN A 74 20.49 13.93 -9.18
C ASN A 74 19.83 14.55 -10.42
N GLN A 75 19.45 13.75 -11.41
CA GLN A 75 18.62 14.24 -12.52
C GLN A 75 17.13 14.17 -12.18
N LYS A 76 16.71 13.09 -11.52
CA LYS A 76 15.31 12.81 -11.21
C LYS A 76 15.21 12.20 -9.82
N TRP A 77 14.42 12.85 -8.97
CA TRP A 77 14.07 12.36 -7.66
C TRP A 77 12.57 12.05 -7.60
N VAL A 78 12.24 10.99 -6.88
CA VAL A 78 10.86 10.67 -6.53
C VAL A 78 10.69 10.79 -5.02
N THR A 79 9.51 11.23 -4.60
CA THR A 79 9.16 11.34 -3.19
C THR A 79 7.83 10.68 -2.90
N ASP A 80 7.73 10.09 -1.71
CA ASP A 80 6.50 9.51 -1.19
C ASP A 80 6.40 9.76 0.32
N ILE A 81 5.16 9.84 0.80
CA ILE A 81 4.83 9.83 2.23
C ILE A 81 4.10 8.54 2.57
N THR A 82 4.75 7.70 3.36
CA THR A 82 4.17 6.46 3.87
C THR A 82 3.90 6.57 5.37
N TYR A 83 2.78 6.01 5.82
CA TYR A 83 2.43 5.92 7.24
C TYR A 83 2.93 4.61 7.86
N LEU A 84 3.56 4.72 9.03
CA LEU A 84 4.10 3.61 9.80
C LEU A 84 3.32 3.48 11.12
N GLN A 85 2.84 2.28 11.43
CA GLN A 85 2.22 2.00 12.72
C GLN A 85 3.33 1.78 13.76
N TYR A 86 3.35 2.62 14.81
CA TYR A 86 4.31 2.56 15.91
C TYR A 86 3.57 2.53 17.25
N GLY A 87 3.35 1.31 17.75
CA GLY A 87 2.56 1.07 18.96
C GLY A 87 1.14 1.63 18.82
N PRO A 88 0.68 2.50 19.74
CA PRO A 88 -0.63 3.14 19.66
C PRO A 88 -0.66 4.36 18.72
N SER A 89 0.47 4.74 18.12
CA SER A 89 0.61 5.96 17.32
C SER A 89 0.95 5.66 15.86
N THR A 90 0.64 6.60 14.98
CA THR A 90 1.05 6.55 13.56
C THR A 90 2.16 7.58 13.33
N LEU A 91 3.26 7.14 12.75
CA LEU A 91 4.33 8.01 12.26
C LEU A 91 4.19 8.19 10.75
N TYR A 92 4.62 9.35 10.27
CA TYR A 92 4.61 9.70 8.86
C TYR A 92 6.06 9.81 8.39
N LEU A 93 6.43 8.93 7.47
CA LEU A 93 7.74 8.86 6.87
C LEU A 93 7.69 9.52 5.49
N SER A 94 8.41 10.61 5.32
CA SER A 94 8.67 11.22 4.02
C SER A 94 10.05 10.77 3.54
N THR A 95 10.15 10.37 2.28
CA THR A 95 11.40 9.91 1.66
C THR A 95 11.64 10.58 0.32
N ILE A 96 12.91 10.77 -0.03
CA ILE A 96 13.34 11.18 -1.37
C ILE A 96 14.33 10.15 -1.88
N MET A 97 14.08 9.62 -3.08
CA MET A 97 14.91 8.62 -3.74
C MET A 97 15.46 9.14 -5.07
N ASP A 98 16.73 8.87 -5.35
CA ASP A 98 17.35 9.13 -6.65
C ASP A 98 17.08 7.98 -7.63
N LEU A 99 16.48 8.29 -8.78
CA LEU A 99 16.11 7.30 -9.80
C LEU A 99 17.31 6.76 -10.61
N TYR A 100 18.52 7.33 -10.45
CA TYR A 100 19.72 6.80 -11.10
C TYR A 100 20.15 5.45 -10.49
N ASN A 101 20.16 5.36 -9.16
CA ASN A 101 20.68 4.20 -8.43
C ASN A 101 19.72 3.67 -7.34
N ASN A 102 18.49 4.19 -7.29
CA ASN A 102 17.47 3.89 -6.27
C ASN A 102 17.92 4.16 -4.83
N GLN A 103 18.90 5.05 -4.64
CA GLN A 103 19.38 5.41 -3.32
C GLN A 103 18.43 6.41 -2.65
N ILE A 104 18.11 6.17 -1.38
CA ILE A 104 17.44 7.17 -0.54
C ILE A 104 18.41 8.33 -0.28
N VAL A 105 18.03 9.51 -0.74
CA VAL A 105 18.80 10.76 -0.60
C VAL A 105 18.54 11.41 0.76
N SER A 106 17.30 11.37 1.23
CA SER A 106 16.90 11.85 2.55
C SER A 106 15.60 11.21 3.01
N TYR A 107 15.35 11.27 4.31
CA TYR A 107 14.08 10.90 4.91
C TYR A 107 13.83 11.68 6.21
N LYS A 108 12.55 11.92 6.53
CA LYS A 108 12.12 12.47 7.81
C LYS A 108 10.95 11.69 8.39
N LEU A 109 10.87 11.65 9.71
CA LEU A 109 9.79 11.03 10.46
C LEU A 109 9.10 12.07 11.34
N TYR A 110 7.79 12.22 11.16
CA TYR A 110 6.96 13.10 11.96
C TYR A 110 5.80 12.33 12.59
N THR A 111 5.18 12.88 13.64
CA THR A 111 3.95 12.34 14.24
C THR A 111 2.68 12.80 13.53
N HIS A 112 2.81 13.69 12.54
CA HIS A 112 1.71 14.27 11.78
C HIS A 112 2.11 14.52 10.31
N GLN A 113 1.14 14.47 9.40
CA GLN A 113 1.33 14.78 7.99
C GLN A 113 1.09 16.28 7.74
N GLN A 114 2.15 17.08 7.84
CA GLN A 114 2.11 18.52 7.54
C GLN A 114 3.19 18.91 6.54
N ILE A 115 3.03 20.07 5.91
CA ILE A 115 3.99 20.64 4.94
C ILE A 115 5.45 20.62 5.44
N PRO A 116 5.77 20.92 6.71
CA PRO A 116 7.14 20.88 7.20
C PRO A 116 7.84 19.53 7.01
N LEU A 117 7.11 18.41 7.13
CA LEU A 117 7.68 17.08 6.90
C LEU A 117 8.30 16.98 5.49
N VAL A 118 7.58 17.45 4.47
CA VAL A 118 8.03 17.38 3.07
C VAL A 118 9.15 18.39 2.82
N VAL A 119 8.98 19.63 3.30
CA VAL A 119 9.95 20.72 3.12
C VAL A 119 11.29 20.35 3.77
N ASP A 120 11.27 19.84 4.99
CA ASP A 120 12.48 19.43 5.71
C ASP A 120 13.19 18.28 5.00
N THR A 121 12.43 17.30 4.51
CA THR A 121 13.00 16.17 3.75
C THR A 121 13.70 16.67 2.49
N LEU A 122 13.10 17.62 1.78
CA LEU A 122 13.67 18.22 0.57
C LEU A 122 14.91 19.07 0.86
N MET A 123 14.86 19.91 1.90
CA MET A 123 16.01 20.73 2.31
C MET A 123 17.20 19.86 2.70
N GLU A 124 16.96 18.76 3.42
CA GLU A 124 18.01 17.79 3.75
C GLU A 124 18.59 17.11 2.50
N ALA A 125 17.75 16.72 1.54
CA ALA A 125 18.22 16.12 0.28
C ALA A 125 19.10 17.07 -0.53
N LEU A 126 18.69 18.34 -0.65
CA LEU A 126 19.48 19.35 -1.34
C LEU A 126 20.82 19.59 -0.65
N GLY A 127 20.80 19.71 0.68
CA GLY A 127 22.02 19.88 1.47
C GLY A 127 22.99 18.71 1.35
N SER A 128 22.49 17.46 1.45
CA SER A 128 23.33 16.25 1.39
C SER A 128 23.96 16.01 0.02
N ARG A 129 23.39 16.60 -1.05
CA ARG A 129 23.88 16.49 -2.43
C ARG A 129 24.64 17.72 -2.92
N GLY A 130 24.93 18.68 -2.05
CA GLY A 130 25.70 19.87 -2.41
C GLY A 130 24.91 20.89 -3.24
N ASN A 131 23.62 21.04 -2.95
CA ASN A 131 22.70 22.00 -3.59
C ASN A 131 22.64 21.85 -5.12
N THR A 132 22.38 20.61 -5.56
CA THR A 132 22.21 20.26 -6.98
C THR A 132 21.16 21.13 -7.66
N LYS A 133 21.47 21.62 -8.86
CA LYS A 133 20.56 22.44 -9.68
C LYS A 133 19.96 21.60 -10.80
N GLY A 134 18.71 21.91 -11.16
CA GLY A 134 18.02 21.28 -12.29
C GLY A 134 17.48 19.87 -12.04
N VAL A 135 17.44 19.43 -10.78
CA VAL A 135 16.82 18.15 -10.41
C VAL A 135 15.31 18.23 -10.62
N ILE A 136 14.74 17.26 -11.32
CA ILE A 136 13.29 17.09 -11.40
C ILE A 136 12.85 16.32 -10.16
N ILE A 137 11.92 16.88 -9.38
CA ILE A 137 11.26 16.16 -8.30
C ILE A 137 9.83 15.80 -8.70
N HIS A 138 9.41 14.57 -8.39
CA HIS A 138 8.07 14.09 -8.66
C HIS A 138 7.45 13.43 -7.43
N SER A 139 6.17 13.74 -7.19
CA SER A 139 5.27 13.09 -6.23
C SER A 139 4.05 12.63 -7.01
N ASP A 140 3.55 11.43 -6.70
CA ASP A 140 2.28 10.92 -7.24
C ASP A 140 1.05 11.57 -6.58
#